data_AF-A0A1G9VJV5-F1
#
_entry.id   AF-A0A1G9VJV5-F1
#
_cell.length_a   1.000
_cell.length_b   1.000
_cell.length_c   1.000
_cell.angle_alpha   90.00
_cell.angle_beta   90.00
_cell.angle_gamma   90.00
#
_symmetry.space_group_name_H-M   'P 1'
#
loop_
_entity.id
_entity.type
_entity.pdbx_description
1 polymer ?
#
loop_
_entity_poly.entity_id
_entity_poly.type
_entity_poly.pdbx_seq_one_letter_code
_entity_poly.pdbx_strand_id
1 'polypeptide(L)'
;MRKTVAATALALAAALLTGCGDGTGKHSGGKGDGDTGKGTEQAAKPDAGAGAGDAGGRVKREVTLEVLGTGTAQIAYTLDSSKFEQVTLPWKKTATIDLTAAEQRVGRLVSVVPGSVQGSDGLLRAAACAITVDGRKVADNEEGKSAKPCQSRVK
;
A
#
# COMPACT_ATOMS: atom_id res chain seq x y z
N MET A 1 -41.55 34.01 -17.59
CA MET A 1 -42.61 33.83 -16.56
C MET A 1 -42.21 32.67 -15.67
N ARG A 2 -41.88 32.94 -14.41
CA ARG A 2 -41.53 31.94 -13.39
C ARG A 2 -42.84 31.46 -12.76
N LYS A 3 -43.06 30.14 -12.64
CA LYS A 3 -44.19 29.57 -11.90
C LYS A 3 -43.67 28.85 -10.66
N THR A 4 -44.06 29.39 -9.51
CA THR A 4 -44.09 28.81 -8.16
C THR A 4 -44.93 27.51 -8.15
N VAL A 5 -44.78 26.57 -7.20
CA VAL A 5 -45.45 26.58 -5.88
C VAL A 5 -44.86 25.49 -4.95
N ALA A 6 -44.65 25.89 -3.69
CA ALA A 6 -44.34 25.14 -2.45
C ALA A 6 -45.42 24.08 -2.11
N ALA A 7 -45.41 23.18 -1.13
CA ALA A 7 -44.56 22.65 -0.06
C ALA A 7 -45.45 21.57 0.60
N THR A 8 -44.90 20.55 1.28
CA THR A 8 -45.45 20.02 2.55
C THR A 8 -44.50 18.98 3.16
N ALA A 9 -44.49 18.94 4.50
CA ALA A 9 -43.53 18.28 5.37
C ALA A 9 -44.18 17.21 6.27
N LEU A 10 -43.32 16.50 7.03
CA LEU A 10 -43.51 15.67 8.24
C LEU A 10 -43.93 14.18 8.13
N ALA A 11 -43.08 13.31 8.70
CA ALA A 11 -43.37 12.32 9.78
C ALA A 11 -42.05 11.60 10.18
N LEU A 12 -41.44 11.83 11.35
CA LEU A 12 -41.61 11.19 12.67
C LEU A 12 -41.24 9.69 12.79
N ALA A 13 -40.06 9.47 13.41
CA ALA A 13 -39.67 8.48 14.44
C ALA A 13 -39.79 6.95 14.25
N ALA A 14 -38.68 6.25 14.50
CA ALA A 14 -38.58 5.15 15.49
C ALA A 14 -37.10 4.75 15.70
N ALA A 15 -36.54 5.07 16.88
CA ALA A 15 -35.30 4.49 17.39
C ALA A 15 -35.69 3.49 18.48
N LEU A 16 -35.51 2.20 18.22
CA LEU A 16 -35.59 1.13 19.22
C LEU A 16 -34.56 0.07 18.87
N LEU A 17 -33.58 -0.14 19.75
CA LEU A 17 -32.98 -1.44 20.12
C LEU A 17 -31.93 -1.20 21.22
N THR A 18 -32.42 -1.01 22.44
CA THR A 18 -31.71 -1.39 23.67
C THR A 18 -32.07 -2.84 23.98
N GLY A 19 -31.07 -3.72 24.05
CA GLY A 19 -31.16 -5.08 24.62
C GLY A 19 -29.74 -5.53 24.96
N CYS A 20 -29.34 -5.47 26.24
CA CYS A 20 -29.47 -6.51 27.26
C CYS A 20 -28.37 -7.58 27.12
N GLY A 21 -27.38 -7.50 28.00
CA GLY A 21 -26.26 -8.43 28.11
C GLY A 21 -25.69 -8.37 29.53
N ASP A 22 -26.48 -8.85 30.49
CA ASP A 22 -26.05 -9.16 31.85
C ASP A 22 -25.05 -10.34 31.80
N GLY A 23 -23.85 -10.11 32.32
CA GLY A 23 -22.77 -11.08 32.37
C GLY A 23 -21.95 -10.91 33.64
N THR A 24 -22.51 -11.38 34.75
CA THR A 24 -21.88 -11.44 36.07
C THR A 24 -20.58 -12.25 36.02
N GLY A 25 -19.46 -11.61 36.35
CA GLY A 25 -18.16 -12.26 36.46
C GLY A 25 -17.23 -11.52 37.42
N LYS A 26 -17.42 -11.74 38.72
CA LYS A 26 -16.36 -11.56 39.74
C LYS A 26 -15.18 -12.41 39.33
N HIS A 27 -13.95 -11.88 39.25
CA HIS A 27 -12.70 -12.56 39.62
C HIS A 27 -11.62 -11.52 39.95
N SER A 28 -11.42 -11.35 41.25
CA SER A 28 -10.17 -11.23 42.00
C SER A 28 -8.84 -11.00 41.27
N GLY A 29 -8.12 -9.97 41.74
CA GLY A 29 -6.73 -10.13 42.17
C GLY A 29 -5.64 -9.85 41.14
N GLY A 30 -4.73 -8.93 41.48
CA GLY A 30 -3.46 -8.78 40.77
C GLY A 30 -2.83 -7.41 40.89
N LYS A 31 -2.57 -6.96 42.12
CA LYS A 31 -1.65 -5.85 42.37
C LYS A 31 -0.24 -6.34 42.06
N GLY A 32 0.32 -5.89 40.95
CA GLY A 32 1.72 -6.09 40.59
C GLY A 32 2.46 -4.77 40.77
N ASP A 33 2.98 -4.57 41.98
CA ASP A 33 3.88 -3.47 42.31
C ASP A 33 5.09 -3.51 41.37
N GLY A 34 5.38 -2.37 40.75
CA GLY A 34 6.65 -2.13 40.09
C GLY A 34 7.75 -2.07 41.15
N ASP A 35 8.76 -2.90 40.98
CA ASP A 35 9.99 -2.79 41.75
C ASP A 35 11.22 -2.95 40.85
N THR A 36 11.99 -1.87 40.93
CA THR A 36 13.43 -1.66 40.76
C THR A 36 14.25 -2.41 39.70
N GLY A 37 15.05 -1.57 39.03
CA GLY A 37 16.02 -1.98 38.04
C GLY A 37 17.20 -2.78 38.60
N LYS A 38 17.84 -3.47 37.67
CA LYS A 38 19.27 -3.79 37.72
C LYS A 38 19.80 -3.78 36.30
N GLY A 39 20.49 -2.70 35.94
CA GLY A 39 21.41 -2.70 34.82
C GLY A 39 22.62 -3.55 35.17
N THR A 40 23.03 -4.41 34.25
CA THR A 40 24.42 -4.87 34.11
C THR A 40 24.68 -5.18 32.63
N GLU A 41 25.46 -4.29 32.04
CA GLU A 41 26.33 -4.38 30.86
C GLU A 41 26.24 -5.64 29.98
N GLN A 42 25.63 -5.48 28.81
CA GLN A 42 25.85 -6.38 27.68
C GLN A 42 27.17 -5.98 27.01
N ALA A 43 28.22 -6.76 27.27
CA ALA A 43 29.52 -6.60 26.63
C ALA A 43 29.37 -6.63 25.09
N ALA A 44 29.76 -5.52 24.46
CA ALA A 44 29.92 -5.43 23.02
C ALA A 44 30.99 -6.43 22.57
N LYS A 45 30.60 -7.44 21.80
CA LYS A 45 31.57 -8.22 21.02
C LYS A 45 31.98 -7.39 19.80
N PRO A 46 33.28 -7.31 19.47
CA PRO A 46 33.76 -6.59 18.31
C PRO A 46 33.14 -7.13 17.03
N ASP A 47 32.73 -6.21 16.16
CA ASP A 47 32.36 -6.44 14.76
C ASP A 47 33.57 -7.06 14.03
N ALA A 48 33.62 -8.38 14.03
CA ALA A 48 34.59 -9.15 13.29
C ALA A 48 34.09 -9.31 11.86
N GLY A 49 34.64 -8.48 10.96
CA GLY A 49 34.71 -8.81 9.54
C GLY A 49 33.88 -7.92 8.63
N ALA A 50 34.37 -6.70 8.38
CA ALA A 50 34.29 -6.14 7.03
C ALA A 50 35.15 -7.02 6.11
N GLY A 51 34.58 -8.17 5.71
CA GLY A 51 35.21 -9.16 4.87
C GLY A 51 34.38 -9.38 3.60
N ALA A 52 35.05 -9.23 2.47
CA ALA A 52 34.61 -9.49 1.10
C ALA A 52 33.63 -8.47 0.52
N GLY A 53 34.20 -7.48 -0.18
CA GLY A 53 33.49 -6.73 -1.21
C GLY A 53 32.79 -7.70 -2.15
N ASP A 54 31.48 -7.49 -2.29
CA ASP A 54 30.59 -8.17 -3.20
C ASP A 54 31.20 -8.11 -4.62
N ALA A 55 31.71 -9.25 -5.09
CA ALA A 55 32.25 -9.40 -6.44
C ALA A 55 31.15 -9.47 -7.52
N GLY A 56 29.95 -8.95 -7.21
CA GLY A 56 28.91 -8.60 -8.17
C GLY A 56 28.81 -7.09 -8.22
N GLY A 57 29.21 -6.46 -9.32
CA GLY A 57 29.11 -5.01 -9.46
C GLY A 57 27.69 -4.50 -9.13
N ARG A 58 27.57 -3.29 -8.56
CA ARG A 58 26.26 -2.68 -8.30
C ARG A 58 25.53 -2.45 -9.63
N VAL A 59 24.50 -3.26 -9.90
CA VAL A 59 23.61 -3.07 -11.05
C VAL A 59 22.53 -2.08 -10.65
N LYS A 60 22.38 -1.01 -11.45
CA LYS A 60 21.30 -0.03 -11.31
C LYS A 60 20.27 -0.24 -12.40
N ARG A 61 18.98 -0.13 -12.05
CA ARG A 61 17.86 -0.23 -13.00
C ARG A 61 16.93 0.95 -12.84
N GLU A 62 16.57 1.59 -13.94
CA GLU A 62 15.52 2.60 -13.92
C GLU A 62 14.17 1.92 -14.03
N VAL A 63 13.29 2.17 -13.06
CA VAL A 63 11.96 1.58 -13.03
C VAL A 63 10.93 2.68 -12.93
N THR A 64 9.93 2.60 -13.79
CA THR A 64 8.79 3.50 -13.85
C THR A 64 7.51 2.72 -13.57
N LEU A 65 6.71 3.20 -12.62
CA LEU A 65 5.37 2.75 -12.32
C LEU A 65 4.37 3.77 -12.86
N GLU A 66 3.35 3.30 -13.56
CA GLU A 66 2.29 4.13 -14.12
C GLU A 66 0.93 3.59 -13.69
N VAL A 67 0.04 4.48 -13.30
CA VAL A 67 -1.38 4.20 -13.08
C VAL A 67 -2.18 5.22 -13.89
N LEU A 68 -2.95 4.72 -14.85
CA LEU A 68 -3.71 5.52 -15.80
C LEU A 68 -5.18 5.58 -15.38
N GLY A 69 -5.89 6.58 -15.88
CA GLY A 69 -7.30 6.82 -15.57
C GLY A 69 -7.53 8.29 -15.28
N THR A 70 -8.70 8.58 -14.71
CA THR A 70 -9.14 9.94 -14.40
C THR A 70 -9.60 10.03 -12.96
N GLY A 71 -9.56 11.23 -12.38
CA GLY A 71 -9.98 11.47 -11.00
C GLY A 71 -8.92 11.05 -9.99
N THR A 72 -9.35 10.58 -8.83
CA THR A 72 -8.45 10.16 -7.74
C THR A 72 -8.56 8.67 -7.49
N ALA A 73 -7.44 8.03 -7.18
CA ALA A 73 -7.41 6.62 -6.79
C ALA A 73 -6.46 6.40 -5.61
N GLN A 74 -6.79 5.42 -4.78
CA GLN A 74 -5.90 4.92 -3.75
C GLN A 74 -4.96 3.87 -4.37
N ILE A 75 -3.64 4.03 -4.24
CA ILE A 75 -2.66 3.10 -4.80
C ILE A 75 -1.76 2.53 -3.71
N ALA A 76 -1.28 1.31 -3.93
CA ALA A 76 -0.18 0.72 -3.18
C ALA A 76 0.96 0.38 -4.15
N TYR A 77 2.22 0.61 -3.77
CA TYR A 77 3.34 0.18 -4.61
C TYR A 77 4.56 -0.23 -3.81
N THR A 78 5.44 -0.98 -4.46
CA THR A 78 6.80 -1.31 -4.03
C THR A 78 7.77 -0.97 -5.15
N LEU A 79 8.70 -0.05 -4.87
CA LEU A 79 9.73 0.41 -5.81
C LEU A 79 11.10 0.46 -5.07
N ASP A 80 11.66 1.67 -4.93
CA ASP A 80 12.75 2.01 -4.02
C ASP A 80 12.30 1.97 -2.56
N SER A 81 11.07 2.41 -2.32
CA SER A 81 10.31 2.29 -1.07
C SER A 81 8.93 1.69 -1.34
N SER A 82 8.25 1.24 -0.29
CA SER A 82 6.83 0.87 -0.36
C SER A 82 5.95 1.95 0.25
N LYS A 83 4.83 2.28 -0.42
CA LYS A 83 3.84 3.25 0.07
C LYS A 83 2.42 2.85 -0.27
N PHE A 84 1.49 3.43 0.48
CA PHE A 84 0.05 3.44 0.20
C PHE A 84 -0.43 4.88 0.26
N GLU A 85 -0.97 5.41 -0.83
CA GLU A 85 -1.32 6.83 -0.93
C GLU A 85 -2.48 7.09 -1.90
N GLN A 86 -3.23 8.17 -1.65
CA GLN A 86 -4.23 8.66 -2.58
C GLN A 86 -3.55 9.59 -3.59
N VAL A 87 -3.77 9.35 -4.88
CA VAL A 87 -3.15 10.10 -5.97
C VAL A 87 -4.20 10.61 -6.95
N THR A 88 -3.86 11.66 -7.69
CA THR A 88 -4.62 12.10 -8.87
C THR A 88 -4.09 11.38 -10.11
N LEU A 89 -5.00 10.90 -10.96
CA LEU A 89 -4.66 10.17 -12.18
C LEU A 89 -4.67 11.07 -13.42
N PRO A 90 -3.79 10.81 -14.40
CA PRO A 90 -2.79 9.74 -14.43
C PRO A 90 -1.61 10.01 -13.48
N TRP A 91 -1.14 8.96 -12.83
CA TRP A 91 -0.03 9.01 -11.88
C TRP A 91 1.18 8.24 -12.41
N LYS A 92 2.38 8.77 -12.14
CA LYS A 92 3.65 8.17 -12.55
C LYS A 92 4.70 8.37 -11.46
N LYS A 93 5.48 7.32 -11.20
CA LYS A 93 6.67 7.39 -10.33
C LYS A 93 7.83 6.65 -10.97
N THR A 94 8.97 7.32 -11.05
CA THR A 94 10.22 6.76 -11.56
C THR A 94 11.27 6.76 -10.46
N ALA A 95 12.01 5.68 -10.33
CA ALA A 95 13.16 5.59 -9.44
C ALA A 95 14.25 4.71 -10.04
N THR A 96 15.50 4.97 -9.67
CA THR A 96 16.60 4.04 -9.92
C THR A 96 16.74 3.13 -8.71
N ILE A 97 16.66 1.82 -8.91
CA ILE A 97 16.90 0.82 -7.87
C ILE A 97 18.32 0.26 -8.02
N ASP A 98 19.03 0.19 -6.89
CA ASP A 98 20.32 -0.47 -6.79
C ASP A 98 20.08 -1.93 -6.36
N LEU A 99 20.55 -2.88 -7.17
CA LEU A 99 20.36 -4.31 -6.92
C LEU A 99 21.57 -4.90 -6.22
N THR A 100 21.33 -5.54 -5.08
CA THR A 100 22.32 -6.40 -4.41
C THR A 100 22.69 -7.60 -5.28
N ALA A 101 23.84 -8.25 -5.06
CA ALA A 101 24.17 -9.46 -5.82
C ALA A 101 23.17 -10.61 -5.61
N ALA A 102 22.44 -10.66 -4.49
CA ALA A 102 21.35 -11.61 -4.31
C ALA A 102 20.18 -11.29 -5.24
N GLU A 103 19.74 -10.02 -5.28
CA GLU A 103 18.64 -9.56 -6.15
C GLU A 103 18.99 -9.66 -7.63
N GLN A 104 20.25 -9.48 -8.02
CA GLN A 104 20.68 -9.73 -9.41
C GLN A 104 20.44 -11.21 -9.82
N ARG A 105 20.53 -12.15 -8.88
CA ARG A 105 20.27 -13.58 -9.14
C ARG A 105 18.77 -13.91 -9.12
N VAL A 106 18.05 -13.50 -8.08
CA VAL A 106 16.65 -13.91 -7.85
C VAL A 106 15.60 -12.92 -8.36
N GLY A 107 15.99 -11.67 -8.58
CA GLY A 107 15.15 -10.54 -8.97
C GLY A 107 14.47 -9.84 -7.79
N ARG A 108 14.57 -8.50 -7.76
CA ARG A 108 13.83 -7.63 -6.83
C ARG A 108 12.41 -7.43 -7.33
N LEU A 109 11.42 -7.67 -6.48
CA LEU A 109 10.01 -7.43 -6.82
C LEU A 109 9.75 -5.92 -6.88
N VAL A 110 9.19 -5.47 -8.00
CA VAL A 110 8.55 -4.16 -8.13
C VAL A 110 7.08 -4.38 -8.45
N SER A 111 6.21 -3.59 -7.85
CA SER A 111 4.77 -3.74 -8.04
C SER A 111 4.00 -2.44 -7.85
N VAL A 112 2.85 -2.36 -8.51
CA VAL A 112 1.82 -1.35 -8.26
C VAL A 112 0.45 -2.01 -8.27
N VAL A 113 -0.30 -1.80 -7.20
CA VAL A 113 -1.70 -2.18 -7.06
C VAL A 113 -2.54 -0.95 -7.40
N PRO A 114 -3.21 -0.94 -8.57
CA PRO A 114 -4.09 0.17 -8.91
C PRO A 114 -5.35 0.16 -8.03
N GLY A 115 -5.80 1.35 -7.63
CA GLY A 115 -7.13 1.51 -7.06
C GLY A 115 -8.24 1.39 -8.10
N SER A 116 -9.49 1.43 -7.64
CA SER A 116 -10.64 1.48 -8.54
C SER A 116 -10.90 2.89 -9.06
N VAL A 117 -11.31 2.98 -10.31
CA VAL A 117 -11.76 4.21 -10.99
C VAL A 117 -13.13 3.97 -11.61
N GLN A 118 -13.90 5.05 -11.81
CA GLN A 118 -15.18 4.96 -12.51
C GLN A 118 -14.95 4.83 -14.01
N GLY A 119 -15.51 3.77 -14.61
CA GLY A 119 -15.56 3.58 -16.05
C GLY A 119 -16.59 4.47 -16.74
N SER A 120 -16.57 4.49 -18.07
CA SER A 120 -17.53 5.26 -18.88
C SER A 120 -18.98 4.79 -18.73
N ASP A 121 -19.19 3.57 -18.25
CA ASP A 121 -20.48 2.97 -17.91
C ASP A 121 -20.94 3.31 -16.48
N GLY A 122 -20.17 4.12 -15.75
CA GLY A 122 -20.45 4.48 -14.37
C GLY A 122 -20.06 3.41 -13.35
N LEU A 123 -19.62 2.23 -13.78
CA LEU A 123 -19.19 1.14 -12.90
C LEU A 123 -17.74 1.30 -12.45
N LEU A 124 -17.42 0.80 -11.26
CA LEU A 124 -16.05 0.79 -10.77
C LEU A 124 -15.24 -0.34 -11.43
N ARG A 125 -14.04 0.00 -11.89
CA ARG A 125 -13.09 -0.94 -12.50
C ARG A 125 -11.69 -0.64 -11.96
N ALA A 126 -10.78 -1.61 -12.02
CA ALA A 126 -9.39 -1.35 -11.68
C ALA A 126 -8.81 -0.31 -12.64
N ALA A 127 -8.07 0.67 -12.11
CA ALA A 127 -7.28 1.56 -12.95
C ALA A 127 -6.25 0.74 -13.76
N ALA A 128 -5.95 1.19 -14.97
CA ALA A 128 -4.90 0.54 -15.76
C ALA A 128 -3.54 0.84 -15.10
N CYS A 129 -2.67 -0.14 -15.03
CA CYS A 129 -1.30 0.04 -14.56
C CYS A 129 -0.29 -0.51 -15.55
N ALA A 130 0.93 0.00 -15.49
CA ALA A 130 2.07 -0.52 -16.23
C ALA A 130 3.37 -0.36 -15.43
N ILE A 131 4.32 -1.25 -15.69
CA ILE A 131 5.70 -1.16 -15.19
C ILE A 131 6.64 -1.16 -16.37
N THR A 132 7.54 -0.18 -16.39
CA THR A 132 8.59 -0.04 -17.39
C THR A 132 9.95 -0.11 -16.70
N VAL A 133 10.86 -0.93 -17.25
CA VAL A 133 12.24 -1.10 -16.75
C VAL A 133 13.19 -0.78 -17.89
N ASP A 134 14.11 0.16 -17.66
CA ASP A 134 15.08 0.64 -18.66
C ASP A 134 14.40 0.95 -20.02
N GLY A 135 13.26 1.65 -19.97
CA GLY A 135 12.47 2.02 -21.16
C GLY A 135 11.62 0.91 -21.79
N ARG A 136 11.63 -0.32 -21.26
CA ARG A 136 10.81 -1.43 -21.77
C ARG A 136 9.67 -1.77 -20.83
N LYS A 137 8.43 -1.83 -21.34
CA LYS A 137 7.27 -2.28 -20.57
C LYS A 137 7.41 -3.77 -20.25
N VAL A 138 7.38 -4.13 -18.96
CA VAL A 138 7.57 -5.50 -18.46
C VAL A 138 6.34 -6.09 -17.77
N ALA A 139 5.37 -5.25 -17.41
CA ALA A 139 4.10 -5.69 -16.84
C ALA A 139 2.99 -4.68 -17.16
N ASP A 140 1.78 -5.18 -17.37
CA ASP A 140 0.53 -4.41 -17.41
C ASP A 140 -0.63 -5.29 -16.92
N ASN A 141 -1.74 -4.66 -16.53
CA ASN A 141 -2.96 -5.35 -16.11
C ASN A 141 -4.01 -5.40 -17.22
N GLU A 142 -3.57 -5.63 -18.46
CA GLU A 142 -4.43 -5.67 -19.65
C GLU A 142 -5.23 -4.37 -19.82
N GLU A 143 -4.58 -3.23 -19.58
CA GLU A 143 -5.21 -1.91 -19.68
C GLU A 143 -6.44 -1.76 -18.77
N GLY A 144 -6.37 -2.30 -17.55
CA GLY A 144 -7.45 -2.22 -16.56
C GLY A 144 -8.55 -3.28 -16.73
N LYS A 145 -8.41 -4.21 -17.68
CA LYS A 145 -9.32 -5.36 -17.83
C LYS A 145 -9.10 -6.41 -16.72
N SER A 146 -7.89 -6.44 -16.15
CA SER A 146 -7.54 -7.31 -15.03
C SER A 146 -7.46 -6.53 -13.72
N ALA A 147 -8.10 -7.05 -12.68
CA ALA A 147 -8.00 -6.52 -11.32
C ALA A 147 -6.68 -6.88 -10.62
N LYS A 148 -5.79 -7.63 -11.28
CA LYS A 148 -4.48 -8.00 -10.74
C LYS A 148 -3.56 -6.78 -10.68
N PRO A 149 -2.66 -6.71 -9.68
CA PRO A 149 -1.62 -5.70 -9.67
C PRO A 149 -0.63 -5.92 -10.81
N CYS A 150 0.00 -4.84 -11.24
CA CYS A 150 1.17 -4.94 -12.10
C CYS A 150 2.38 -5.31 -11.22
N GLN A 151 3.13 -6.32 -11.62
CA GLN A 151 4.29 -6.79 -10.87
C GLN A 151 5.34 -7.38 -11.80
N SER A 152 6.62 -7.18 -11.45
CA SER A 152 7.75 -7.75 -12.17
C SER A 152 8.93 -8.01 -11.24
N ARG A 153 9.79 -8.97 -11.61
CA ARG A 153 11.08 -9.19 -10.94
C ARG A 153 12.18 -8.56 -11.78
N VAL A 154 12.77 -7.48 -11.25
CA VAL A 154 13.84 -6.74 -11.90
C VAL A 154 15.19 -7.32 -11.51
N LYS A 155 16.06 -7.56 -12.51
CA LYS A 155 17.40 -8.16 -12.38
C LYS A 155 18.46 -7.31 -13.06
#